data_AF-A0A7S0NTV2-F1
#
_entry.id   AF-A0A7S0NTV2-F1
#
_cell.length_a   1.000
_cell.length_b   1.000
_cell.length_c   1.000
_cell.angle_alpha   90.00
_cell.angle_beta   90.00
_cell.angle_gamma   90.00
#
_symmetry.space_group_name_H-M   'P 1'
#
loop_
_entity.id
_entity.type
_entity.pdbx_description
1 polymer ?
#
loop_
_entity_poly.entity_id
_entity_poly.type
_entity_poly.pdbx_seq_one_letter_code
_entity_poly.pdbx_strand_id
1 'polypeptide(L)'
;ADEGIECGVTTTPPERADLSYEYAAVLRPSWFSSDSGSLWKHGRALYSQGQWQHVRPVNLKKGDVVSFAVKPDGAIEIHVNGAWQVRWDAAEVPVAEPLYAVVGMRAPATAVELRTKELDLSTASLPNSRKITLRGIAGRSGELVDL
;
A
#
# COMPACT_ATOMS: atom_id res chain seq x y z
N ALA A 1 7.33 7.48 -19.40
CA ALA A 1 6.03 8.18 -19.32
C ALA A 1 5.91 8.71 -17.91
N ASP A 2 5.42 9.94 -17.76
CA ASP A 2 5.26 10.57 -16.46
C ASP A 2 3.94 10.10 -15.84
N GLU A 3 4.04 9.44 -14.69
CA GLU A 3 2.91 8.77 -14.03
C GLU A 3 2.86 9.05 -12.53
N GLY A 4 3.91 9.63 -11.94
CA GLY A 4 3.96 9.91 -10.51
C GLY A 4 4.15 8.64 -9.69
N ILE A 5 3.22 8.36 -8.77
CA ILE A 5 3.34 7.21 -7.86
C ILE A 5 2.49 6.03 -8.30
N GLU A 6 3.02 4.83 -8.09
CA GLU A 6 2.26 3.59 -8.09
C GLU A 6 2.18 3.09 -6.64
N CYS A 7 1.02 2.65 -6.18
CA CYS A 7 0.88 2.09 -4.84
C CYS A 7 0.04 0.83 -4.90
N GLY A 8 0.48 -0.21 -4.20
CA GLY A 8 -0.14 -1.51 -4.27
C GLY A 8 0.30 -2.46 -3.17
N VAL A 9 -0.19 -3.69 -3.29
CA VAL A 9 0.16 -4.81 -2.43
C VAL A 9 0.47 -6.05 -3.25
N THR A 10 1.28 -6.94 -2.66
CA THR A 10 1.57 -8.27 -3.18
C THR A 10 1.51 -9.29 -2.04
N THR A 11 1.30 -10.56 -2.36
CA THR A 11 1.52 -11.67 -1.41
C THR A 11 2.94 -12.22 -1.48
N THR A 12 3.78 -11.71 -2.42
CA THR A 12 5.20 -12.06 -2.52
C THR A 12 6.00 -11.32 -1.44
N PRO A 13 6.71 -12.03 -0.54
CA PRO A 13 7.58 -11.39 0.43
C PRO A 13 8.70 -10.57 -0.24
N PRO A 14 9.16 -9.46 0.36
CA PRO A 14 10.16 -8.58 -0.22
C PRO A 14 11.46 -9.29 -0.62
N GLU A 15 11.90 -10.27 0.18
CA GLU A 15 13.11 -11.07 -0.08
C GLU A 15 12.99 -12.02 -1.28
N ARG A 16 11.77 -12.19 -1.83
CA ARG A 16 11.48 -13.00 -3.01
C ARG A 16 10.94 -12.18 -4.17
N ALA A 17 10.76 -10.87 -4.00
CA ALA A 17 10.24 -10.01 -5.04
C ALA A 17 11.30 -9.78 -6.12
N ASP A 18 10.96 -10.11 -7.36
CA ASP A 18 11.74 -9.71 -8.53
C ASP A 18 11.40 -8.26 -8.86
N LEU A 19 12.35 -7.36 -8.59
CA LEU A 19 12.22 -5.91 -8.81
C LEU A 19 12.94 -5.46 -10.09
N SER A 20 13.28 -6.39 -10.99
CA SER A 20 13.94 -6.05 -12.26
C SER A 20 13.03 -5.33 -13.26
N TYR A 21 11.73 -5.24 -12.96
CA TYR A 21 10.75 -4.60 -13.83
C TYR A 21 10.78 -3.07 -13.74
N GLU A 22 10.52 -2.41 -14.87
CA GLU A 22 10.40 -0.93 -14.93
C GLU A 22 9.10 -0.38 -14.31
N TYR A 23 8.12 -1.25 -14.03
CA TYR A 23 6.82 -0.91 -13.46
C TYR A 23 6.57 -1.77 -12.21
N ALA A 24 6.22 -1.14 -11.08
CA ALA A 24 5.84 -1.91 -9.90
C ALA A 24 4.53 -2.68 -10.15
N ALA A 25 3.62 -2.11 -10.93
CA ALA A 25 2.33 -2.71 -11.27
C ALA A 25 2.43 -4.06 -12.01
N VAL A 26 3.57 -4.39 -12.63
CA VAL A 26 3.76 -5.68 -13.33
C VAL A 26 4.23 -6.82 -12.42
N LEU A 27 4.55 -6.54 -11.15
CA LEU A 27 4.85 -7.57 -10.15
C LEU A 27 3.70 -8.59 -10.08
N ARG A 28 3.99 -9.87 -9.85
CA ARG A 28 2.97 -10.92 -9.75
C ARG A 28 3.21 -11.85 -8.57
N PRO A 29 2.13 -12.26 -7.86
CA PRO A 29 0.79 -11.66 -7.88
C PRO A 29 0.80 -10.24 -7.27
N SER A 30 -0.05 -9.34 -7.74
CA SER A 30 -0.14 -8.00 -7.16
C SER A 30 -1.47 -7.29 -7.45
N TRP A 31 -1.74 -6.23 -6.67
CA TRP A 31 -2.88 -5.34 -6.84
C TRP A 31 -2.43 -3.90 -6.62
N PHE A 32 -2.59 -3.06 -7.64
CA PHE A 32 -2.01 -1.72 -7.69
C PHE A 32 -3.03 -0.67 -8.14
N SER A 33 -2.78 0.55 -7.71
CA SER A 33 -3.13 1.76 -8.44
C SER A 33 -1.91 2.22 -9.25
N SER A 34 -2.03 2.34 -10.56
CA SER A 34 -0.99 2.82 -11.48
C SER A 34 -1.58 3.68 -12.63
N ASP A 35 -0.74 4.15 -13.55
CA ASP A 35 -1.07 5.09 -14.63
C ASP A 35 -1.78 6.38 -14.13
N SER A 36 -2.94 6.69 -14.70
CA SER A 36 -3.83 7.79 -14.28
C SER A 36 -4.63 7.45 -13.00
N GLY A 37 -4.12 6.52 -12.17
CA GLY A 37 -4.77 6.05 -10.97
C GLY A 37 -5.83 4.98 -11.26
N SER A 38 -5.55 4.06 -12.18
CA SER A 38 -6.40 2.92 -12.52
C SER A 38 -6.01 1.67 -11.73
N LEU A 39 -6.95 0.73 -11.57
CA LEU A 39 -6.68 -0.57 -10.98
C LEU A 39 -5.83 -1.44 -11.91
N TRP A 40 -4.79 -2.03 -11.36
CA TRP A 40 -3.99 -3.09 -11.96
C TRP A 40 -4.06 -4.34 -11.09
N LYS A 41 -4.30 -5.50 -11.71
CA LYS A 41 -4.37 -6.80 -11.04
C LYS A 41 -3.46 -7.79 -11.76
N HIS A 42 -2.48 -8.32 -11.04
CA HIS A 42 -1.47 -9.25 -11.53
C HIS A 42 -0.76 -8.78 -12.82
N GLY A 43 -0.37 -7.51 -12.87
CA GLY A 43 0.28 -6.93 -14.05
C GLY A 43 -0.65 -6.68 -15.23
N ARG A 44 -1.96 -6.62 -15.02
CA ARG A 44 -2.95 -6.25 -16.04
C ARG A 44 -3.80 -5.08 -15.58
N ALA A 45 -3.86 -4.03 -16.39
CA ALA A 45 -4.75 -2.89 -16.18
C ALA A 45 -6.23 -3.29 -16.36
N LEU A 46 -7.09 -2.80 -15.48
CA LEU A 46 -8.55 -2.97 -15.48
C LEU A 46 -9.24 -1.61 -15.64
N TYR A 47 -8.98 -0.91 -16.75
CA TYR A 47 -9.45 0.46 -16.99
C TYR A 47 -10.97 0.67 -16.88
N SER A 48 -11.77 -0.38 -17.12
CA SER A 48 -13.23 -0.32 -16.99
C SER A 48 -13.72 -0.18 -15.54
N GLN A 49 -12.83 -0.36 -14.55
CA GLN A 49 -13.15 -0.26 -13.12
C GLN A 49 -13.05 1.18 -12.59
N GLY A 50 -12.79 2.15 -13.47
CA GLY A 50 -12.63 3.55 -13.09
C GLY A 50 -11.22 3.87 -12.60
N GLN A 51 -11.04 5.13 -12.22
CA GLN A 51 -9.76 5.71 -11.82
C GLN A 51 -9.96 6.75 -10.72
N TRP A 52 -8.88 7.33 -10.19
CA TRP A 52 -8.95 8.41 -9.21
C TRP A 52 -9.79 9.58 -9.75
N GLN A 53 -10.70 10.10 -8.92
CA GLN A 53 -11.68 11.08 -9.40
C GLN A 53 -11.19 12.53 -9.43
N HIS A 54 -10.49 12.99 -8.39
CA HIS A 54 -10.22 14.42 -8.19
C HIS A 54 -8.77 14.80 -8.47
N VAL A 55 -7.82 13.92 -8.14
CA VAL A 55 -6.40 14.12 -8.37
C VAL A 55 -5.86 12.91 -9.11
N ARG A 56 -4.98 13.11 -10.09
CA ARG A 56 -4.26 12.01 -10.74
C ARG A 56 -2.89 11.82 -10.06
N PRO A 57 -2.33 10.60 -10.04
CA PRO A 57 -1.02 10.36 -9.43
C PRO A 57 0.09 11.30 -9.95
N VAL A 58 0.13 11.56 -11.26
CA VAL A 58 1.09 12.49 -11.89
C VAL A 58 0.96 13.95 -11.42
N ASN A 59 -0.22 14.34 -10.90
CA ASN A 59 -0.51 15.70 -10.45
C ASN A 59 -0.31 15.90 -8.94
N LEU A 60 0.13 14.87 -8.21
CA LEU A 60 0.47 14.98 -6.79
C LEU A 60 1.62 15.97 -6.59
N LYS A 61 1.55 16.72 -5.50
CA LYS A 61 2.54 17.71 -5.11
C LYS A 61 3.29 17.23 -3.86
N LYS A 62 4.49 17.77 -3.65
CA LYS A 62 5.20 17.57 -2.38
C LYS A 62 4.30 17.98 -1.21
N GLY A 63 4.13 17.06 -0.26
CA GLY A 63 3.27 17.23 0.91
C GLY A 63 1.91 16.56 0.79
N ASP A 64 1.47 16.18 -0.42
CA ASP A 64 0.26 15.38 -0.58
C ASP A 64 0.44 13.99 0.04
N VAL A 65 -0.61 13.50 0.69
CA VAL A 65 -0.63 12.22 1.39
C VAL A 65 -1.60 11.29 0.70
N VAL A 66 -1.09 10.17 0.18
CA VAL A 66 -1.92 9.12 -0.41
C VAL A 66 -2.13 8.01 0.60
N SER A 67 -3.39 7.65 0.84
CA SER A 67 -3.77 6.47 1.60
C SER A 67 -4.20 5.37 0.64
N PHE A 68 -3.54 4.22 0.73
CA PHE A 68 -3.93 2.99 0.05
C PHE A 68 -4.44 2.01 1.11
N ALA A 69 -5.71 1.63 1.04
CA ALA A 69 -6.32 0.73 2.01
C ALA A 69 -6.90 -0.51 1.34
N VAL A 70 -6.48 -1.69 1.80
CA VAL A 70 -7.15 -2.96 1.51
C VAL A 70 -8.24 -3.16 2.56
N LYS A 71 -9.46 -3.41 2.11
CA LYS A 71 -10.64 -3.57 2.95
C LYS A 71 -10.84 -5.06 3.31
N PRO A 72 -11.58 -5.39 4.39
CA PRO A 72 -11.80 -6.77 4.79
C PRO A 72 -12.51 -7.65 3.75
N ASP A 73 -13.20 -7.05 2.78
CA ASP A 73 -13.84 -7.72 1.65
C ASP A 73 -12.92 -7.89 0.44
N GLY A 74 -11.64 -7.48 0.55
CA GLY A 74 -10.67 -7.52 -0.54
C GLY A 74 -10.77 -6.35 -1.52
N ALA A 75 -11.63 -5.36 -1.29
CA ALA A 75 -11.65 -4.15 -2.08
C ALA A 75 -10.43 -3.26 -1.78
N ILE A 76 -10.09 -2.38 -2.72
CA ILE A 76 -9.09 -1.32 -2.53
C ILE A 76 -9.79 0.04 -2.46
N GLU A 77 -9.41 0.87 -1.50
CA GLU A 77 -9.81 2.28 -1.40
C GLU A 77 -8.58 3.19 -1.46
N ILE A 78 -8.69 4.29 -2.22
CA ILE A 78 -7.65 5.32 -2.32
C ILE A 78 -8.21 6.67 -1.86
N HIS A 79 -7.47 7.34 -0.97
CA HIS A 79 -7.71 8.73 -0.58
C HIS A 79 -6.46 9.58 -0.82
N VAL A 80 -6.65 10.88 -1.09
CA VAL A 80 -5.57 11.88 -1.18
C VAL A 80 -5.89 13.01 -0.21
N ASN A 81 -5.00 13.29 0.74
CA ASN A 81 -5.19 14.27 1.82
C ASN A 81 -6.50 14.05 2.59
N GLY A 82 -6.89 12.78 2.80
CA GLY A 82 -8.14 12.39 3.44
C GLY A 82 -9.38 12.49 2.55
N ALA A 83 -9.29 13.08 1.35
CA ALA A 83 -10.40 13.15 0.39
C ALA A 83 -10.48 11.86 -0.44
N TRP A 84 -11.68 11.30 -0.51
CA TRP A 84 -11.93 10.06 -1.25
C TRP A 84 -11.66 10.20 -2.75
N GLN A 85 -10.99 9.21 -3.36
CA GLN A 85 -10.71 9.19 -4.79
C GLN A 85 -11.43 8.07 -5.52
N VAL A 86 -11.34 6.84 -5.01
CA VAL A 86 -11.91 5.66 -5.68
C VAL A 86 -12.01 4.48 -4.71
N ARG A 87 -12.94 3.57 -5.02
CA ARG A 87 -13.04 2.23 -4.45
C ARG A 87 -13.15 1.21 -5.59
N TRP A 88 -12.38 0.13 -5.52
CA TRP A 88 -12.43 -0.97 -6.48
C TRP A 88 -12.79 -2.28 -5.81
N ASP A 89 -14.05 -2.70 -5.96
CA ASP A 89 -14.50 -4.02 -5.48
C ASP A 89 -13.93 -5.17 -6.32
N ALA A 90 -13.63 -4.91 -7.60
CA ALA A 90 -13.01 -5.88 -8.52
C ALA A 90 -11.52 -6.19 -8.22
N ALA A 91 -10.94 -5.57 -7.20
CA ALA A 91 -9.58 -5.89 -6.77
C ALA A 91 -9.50 -7.34 -6.27
N GLU A 92 -10.42 -7.74 -5.39
CA GLU A 92 -10.47 -9.08 -4.78
C GLU A 92 -9.09 -9.50 -4.21
N VAL A 93 -8.51 -8.64 -3.38
CA VAL A 93 -7.23 -8.91 -2.71
C VAL A 93 -7.42 -10.06 -1.71
N PRO A 94 -6.52 -11.07 -1.66
CA PRO A 94 -6.61 -12.19 -0.73
C PRO A 94 -6.22 -11.77 0.69
N VAL A 95 -7.18 -11.22 1.44
CA VAL A 95 -6.98 -10.69 2.80
C VAL A 95 -6.68 -11.75 3.88
N ALA A 96 -6.77 -13.04 3.52
CA ALA A 96 -6.40 -14.15 4.42
C ALA A 96 -4.89 -14.43 4.42
N GLU A 97 -4.13 -13.81 3.52
CA GLU A 97 -2.68 -13.98 3.37
C GLU A 97 -1.93 -12.73 3.83
N PRO A 98 -0.65 -12.85 4.25
CA PRO A 98 0.21 -11.69 4.46
C PRO A 98 0.29 -10.84 3.20
N LEU A 99 0.06 -9.53 3.36
CA LEU A 99 0.19 -8.55 2.29
C LEU A 99 1.42 -7.67 2.55
N TYR A 100 2.17 -7.42 1.48
CA TYR A 100 3.34 -6.56 1.50
C TYR A 100 3.09 -5.34 0.63
N ALA A 101 3.30 -4.15 1.19
CA ALA A 101 3.16 -2.90 0.46
C ALA A 101 4.26 -2.77 -0.58
N VAL A 102 3.89 -2.26 -1.76
CA VAL A 102 4.83 -1.94 -2.84
C VAL A 102 4.52 -0.55 -3.35
N VAL A 103 5.58 0.25 -3.51
CA VAL A 103 5.50 1.60 -4.05
C VAL A 103 6.42 1.71 -5.25
N GLY A 104 5.86 2.06 -6.39
CA GLY A 104 6.60 2.45 -7.59
C GLY A 104 6.72 3.97 -7.65
N MET A 105 7.87 4.47 -8.08
CA MET A 105 8.10 5.90 -8.29
C MET A 105 8.50 6.12 -9.74
N ARG A 106 7.74 6.96 -10.43
CA ARG A 106 7.99 7.39 -11.80
C ARG A 106 7.92 8.91 -11.84
N ALA A 107 8.59 9.51 -12.82
CA ALA A 107 8.57 10.96 -12.95
C ALA A 107 7.12 11.49 -12.92
N PRO A 108 6.84 12.61 -12.23
CA PRO A 108 7.78 13.48 -11.52
C PRO A 108 8.12 13.05 -10.08
N ALA A 109 7.54 11.96 -9.57
CA ALA A 109 7.81 11.47 -8.22
C ALA A 109 9.23 10.91 -8.13
N THR A 110 10.01 11.41 -7.18
CA THR A 110 11.42 11.02 -6.96
C THR A 110 11.67 10.46 -5.57
N ALA A 111 10.78 10.75 -4.63
CA ALA A 111 10.85 10.26 -3.27
C ALA A 111 9.44 10.15 -2.68
N VAL A 112 9.27 9.18 -1.80
CA VAL A 112 8.09 9.02 -0.95
C VAL A 112 8.55 8.83 0.49
N GLU A 113 7.71 9.26 1.42
CA GLU A 113 7.88 8.97 2.84
C GLU A 113 6.76 8.01 3.25
N LEU A 114 7.13 6.85 3.79
CA LEU A 114 6.15 5.92 4.35
C LEU A 114 5.74 6.43 5.72
N ARG A 115 4.46 6.80 5.85
CA ARG A 115 3.87 7.15 7.14
C ARG A 115 3.25 5.92 7.75
N THR A 116 3.92 5.33 8.73
CA THR A 116 3.28 4.37 9.62
C THR A 116 2.27 5.13 10.47
N LYS A 117 0.99 4.82 10.34
CA LYS A 117 0.04 5.22 11.38
C LYS A 117 0.51 4.48 12.64
N GLU A 118 0.84 5.20 13.71
CA GLU A 118 0.92 4.57 15.03
C GLU A 118 -0.42 3.87 15.24
N LEU A 119 -0.39 2.54 15.17
CA LEU A 119 -1.53 1.73 15.53
C LEU A 119 -1.61 1.84 17.04
N ASP A 120 -2.61 2.58 17.54
CA ASP A 120 -2.94 2.53 18.95
C ASP A 120 -3.56 1.15 19.25
N LEU A 121 -2.65 0.18 19.48
CA LEU A 121 -2.96 -1.20 19.80
C LEU A 121 -3.73 -1.34 21.12
N SER A 122 -3.91 -0.26 21.90
CA SER A 122 -4.72 -0.26 23.11
C SER A 122 -6.22 -0.44 22.85
N THR A 123 -6.68 -0.19 21.61
CA THR A 123 -8.12 -0.23 21.24
C THR A 123 -8.52 -1.44 20.41
N ALA A 124 -7.57 -2.21 19.89
CA ALA A 124 -7.85 -3.42 19.11
C ALA A 124 -8.02 -4.63 20.03
N SER A 125 -9.26 -4.98 20.38
CA SER A 125 -9.57 -6.27 21.02
C SER A 125 -9.31 -7.40 20.02
N LEU A 126 -8.08 -7.94 19.99
CA LEU A 126 -7.74 -9.10 19.19
C LEU A 126 -8.38 -10.36 19.83
N PRO A 127 -9.26 -11.09 19.13
CA PRO A 127 -9.70 -12.40 19.60
C PRO A 127 -8.53 -13.39 19.47
N ASN A 128 -8.05 -13.89 20.61
CA ASN A 128 -7.05 -14.97 20.74
C ASN A 128 -5.62 -14.67 20.24
N SER A 129 -5.01 -13.56 20.65
CA SER A 129 -3.60 -13.29 20.31
C SER A 129 -2.63 -14.22 21.07
N ARG A 130 -1.90 -15.06 20.32
CA ARG A 130 -0.64 -15.66 20.77
C ARG A 130 0.40 -14.54 20.83
N LYS A 131 0.99 -14.32 22.01
CA LYS A 131 2.11 -13.38 22.21
C LYS A 131 3.30 -13.78 21.33
N ILE A 132 3.77 -12.84 20.50
CA ILE A 132 5.11 -12.89 19.92
C ILE A 132 5.95 -11.85 20.66
N THR A 133 7.03 -12.30 21.29
CA THR A 133 8.02 -11.43 21.93
C THR A 133 9.20 -11.30 20.98
N LEU A 134 9.49 -10.09 20.52
CA LEU A 134 10.72 -9.80 19.79
C LEU A 134 11.73 -9.20 20.78
N ARG A 135 12.94 -9.80 20.86
CA ARG A 135 14.08 -9.27 21.61
C ARG A 135 15.11 -8.75 20.62
N GLY A 136 15.46 -7.47 20.74
CA GLY A 136 16.58 -6.87 20.02
C GLY A 136 17.27 -5.78 20.83
N ILE A 137 18.37 -6.16 21.50
CA ILE A 137 19.57 -5.37 21.81
C ILE A 137 19.45 -4.24 22.87
N ALA A 138 19.91 -4.62 24.08
CA ALA A 138 20.51 -3.81 25.15
C ALA A 138 19.79 -2.53 25.64
N GLY A 139 18.68 -2.70 26.36
CA GLY A 139 18.09 -1.72 27.26
C GLY A 139 17.55 -2.41 28.51
N ARG A 140 17.59 -1.76 29.67
CA ARG A 140 17.30 -2.36 30.98
C ARG A 140 15.89 -2.96 31.04
N SER A 141 15.71 -3.99 31.87
CA SER A 141 14.40 -4.61 32.13
C SER A 141 13.38 -3.54 32.57
N GLY A 142 12.39 -3.24 31.72
CA GLY A 142 11.22 -2.43 32.08
C GLY A 142 11.06 -1.08 31.39
N GLU A 143 11.89 -0.68 30.41
CA GLU A 143 11.61 0.50 29.60
C GLU A 143 10.79 0.16 28.34
N LEU A 144 9.75 0.97 28.12
CA LEU A 144 8.94 1.00 26.89
C LEU A 144 9.64 1.92 25.88
N VAL A 145 10.04 1.31 24.76
CA VAL A 145 10.40 2.00 23.53
C VAL A 145 9.48 1.43 22.45
N ASP A 146 8.96 2.28 21.57
CA ASP A 146 8.95 2.05 20.11
C ASP A 146 8.17 3.14 19.33
N LEU A 147 8.62 3.63 18.16
CA LEU A 147 9.77 3.23 17.30
C LEU A 147 10.64 4.43 16.89
#